data_AF-A0A4Q5ULJ4-F1
#
_entry.id   AF-A0A4Q5ULJ4-F1
#
_cell.length_a   1.000
_cell.length_b   1.000
_cell.length_c   1.000
_cell.angle_alpha   90.00
_cell.angle_beta   90.00
_cell.angle_gamma   90.00
#
_symmetry.space_group_name_H-M   'P 1'
#
loop_
_entity.id
_entity.type
_entity.pdbx_description
1 polymer ?
#
loop_
_entity_poly.entity_id
_entity_poly.type
_entity_poly.pdbx_seq_one_letter_code
_entity_poly.pdbx_strand_id
1 'polypeptide(L)'
;MKNQHASGRHYCRKLTFKVLLILSLASSLLLPGFCVAQETDLNFDEIIVTLRGRDIGTAEIPALIIGEEVYLPVTDLFNFLTIKNTLSASAYSISGHLMNPDDIYTINRIDNHIYYKDSLVPLRKNDIIFSSNEFYLNAKYLGQVFGLECKFHFRSLTVDFSSKVELPFMREKRLDQMRRNITRLKGETKPDTIIKKQFDLLHLGGLDWNISNATYRGNRNMLAKIGIGAVLAGAELNAQLNV
;
A
#
# COMPACT_ATOMS: atom_id res chain seq x y z
N MET A 1 1.19 10.89 -92.29
CA MET A 1 1.22 11.73 -91.08
C MET A 1 0.16 11.18 -90.12
N LYS A 2 0.51 10.23 -89.24
CA LYS A 2 0.87 10.40 -87.81
C LYS A 2 -0.21 11.10 -86.95
N ASN A 3 -0.66 10.35 -85.94
CA ASN A 3 -1.23 10.74 -84.65
C ASN A 3 -2.76 10.89 -84.55
N GLN A 4 -3.42 9.91 -83.93
CA GLN A 4 -4.62 10.09 -83.08
C GLN A 4 -5.06 8.73 -82.47
N HIS A 5 -4.31 8.15 -81.53
CA HIS A 5 -4.79 6.96 -80.78
C HIS A 5 -4.40 6.92 -79.29
N ALA A 6 -3.94 8.03 -78.71
CA ALA A 6 -3.33 8.02 -77.35
C ALA A 6 -4.07 8.85 -76.28
N SER A 7 -5.34 9.23 -76.46
CA SER A 7 -6.05 10.09 -75.48
C SER A 7 -7.04 9.35 -74.55
N GLY A 8 -7.57 8.19 -74.94
CA GLY A 8 -8.62 7.49 -74.18
C GLY A 8 -8.15 6.70 -72.94
N ARG A 9 -6.86 6.32 -72.88
CA ARG A 9 -6.35 5.39 -71.86
C ARG A 9 -6.00 6.06 -70.52
N HIS A 10 -5.73 7.36 -70.52
CA HIS A 10 -5.40 8.13 -69.31
C HIS A 10 -6.62 8.63 -68.53
N TYR A 11 -7.74 8.90 -69.21
CA TYR A 11 -8.97 9.37 -68.57
C TYR A 11 -9.67 8.23 -67.79
N CYS A 12 -9.71 7.03 -68.39
CA CYS A 12 -10.29 5.84 -67.76
C CYS A 12 -9.51 5.42 -66.50
N ARG A 13 -8.17 5.53 -66.50
CA ARG A 13 -7.30 5.20 -65.35
C ARG A 13 -7.39 6.20 -64.19
N LYS A 14 -7.68 7.48 -64.45
CA LYS A 14 -7.92 8.49 -63.40
C LYS A 14 -9.33 8.38 -62.80
N LEU A 15 -10.32 7.99 -63.62
CA LEU A 15 -11.68 7.76 -63.17
C LEU A 15 -11.77 6.51 -62.30
N THR A 16 -11.12 5.41 -62.69
CA THR A 16 -11.06 4.19 -61.87
C THR A 16 -10.33 4.40 -60.56
N PHE A 17 -9.25 5.20 -60.54
CA PHE A 17 -8.53 5.53 -59.30
C PHE A 17 -9.38 6.35 -58.33
N LYS A 18 -10.14 7.34 -58.82
CA LYS A 18 -11.05 8.14 -57.98
C LYS A 18 -12.21 7.31 -57.41
N VAL A 19 -12.79 6.42 -58.21
CA VAL A 19 -13.87 5.52 -57.76
C VAL A 19 -13.35 4.54 -56.70
N LEU A 20 -12.14 4.02 -56.87
CA LEU A 20 -11.51 3.09 -55.92
C LEU A 20 -11.15 3.79 -54.58
N LEU A 21 -10.78 5.07 -54.63
CA LEU A 21 -10.49 5.90 -53.45
C LEU A 21 -11.78 6.28 -52.69
N ILE A 22 -12.88 6.53 -53.40
CA ILE A 22 -14.20 6.78 -52.79
C ILE A 22 -14.75 5.49 -52.15
N LEU A 23 -14.57 4.33 -52.80
CA LEU A 23 -14.95 3.03 -52.24
C LEU A 23 -14.15 2.66 -51.00
N SER A 24 -12.84 2.99 -50.94
CA SER A 24 -12.04 2.76 -49.73
C SER A 24 -12.44 3.68 -48.58
N LEU A 25 -12.80 4.94 -48.87
CA LEU A 25 -13.26 5.91 -47.87
C LEU A 25 -14.68 5.57 -47.35
N ALA A 26 -15.55 5.04 -48.20
CA ALA A 26 -16.87 4.56 -47.81
C ALA A 26 -16.79 3.27 -46.97
N SER A 27 -15.83 2.38 -47.25
CA SER A 27 -15.61 1.15 -46.49
C SER A 27 -15.15 1.44 -45.05
N SER A 28 -14.37 2.52 -44.83
CA SER A 28 -13.98 2.93 -43.48
C SER A 28 -15.12 3.51 -42.64
N LEU A 29 -16.25 3.93 -43.24
CA LEU A 29 -17.42 4.43 -42.53
C LEU A 29 -18.41 3.32 -42.14
N LEU A 30 -18.27 2.11 -42.68
CA LEU A 30 -19.20 0.99 -42.49
C LEU A 30 -18.67 -0.10 -41.56
N LEU A 31 -17.47 0.07 -41.00
CA LEU A 31 -17.00 -0.79 -39.91
C LEU A 31 -17.66 -0.28 -38.62
N PRO A 32 -18.59 -1.02 -37.99
CA PRO A 32 -18.93 -0.74 -36.61
C PRO A 32 -17.62 -0.89 -35.84
N GLY A 33 -17.09 0.22 -35.34
CA GLY A 33 -16.05 0.15 -34.33
C GLY A 33 -16.58 -0.77 -33.25
N PHE A 34 -15.86 -1.85 -32.95
CA PHE A 34 -16.02 -2.54 -31.68
C PHE A 34 -15.56 -1.56 -30.60
N CYS A 35 -16.39 -0.57 -30.32
CA CYS A 35 -16.30 0.24 -29.14
C CYS A 35 -16.67 -0.72 -28.02
N VAL A 36 -15.65 -1.26 -27.35
CA VAL A 36 -15.83 -1.81 -26.02
C VAL A 36 -16.17 -0.60 -25.14
N ALA A 37 -17.46 -0.27 -25.05
CA ALA A 37 -17.94 0.48 -23.91
C ALA A 37 -17.64 -0.40 -22.68
N GLN A 38 -16.84 0.09 -21.74
CA GLN A 38 -16.70 -0.55 -20.44
C GLN A 38 -18.08 -0.55 -19.79
N GLU A 39 -18.77 -1.67 -19.92
CA GLU A 39 -20.04 -1.93 -19.28
C GLU A 39 -19.76 -2.23 -17.80
N THR A 40 -19.66 -1.18 -17.00
CA THR A 40 -19.91 -1.28 -15.58
C THR A 40 -20.69 -0.05 -15.13
N ASP A 41 -22.02 -0.13 -15.19
CA ASP A 41 -22.98 0.82 -14.58
C ASP A 41 -22.88 0.86 -13.03
N LEU A 42 -21.82 0.31 -12.44
CA LEU A 42 -21.58 0.37 -11.00
C LEU A 42 -20.83 1.65 -10.69
N ASN A 43 -21.55 2.63 -10.18
CA ASN A 43 -20.96 3.79 -9.54
C ASN A 43 -20.43 3.35 -8.17
N PHE A 44 -19.12 3.37 -8.00
CA PHE A 44 -18.45 3.05 -6.75
C PHE A 44 -17.47 4.16 -6.40
N ASP A 45 -17.39 4.48 -5.11
CA ASP A 45 -16.42 5.44 -4.60
C ASP A 45 -15.19 4.68 -4.10
N GLU A 46 -14.03 4.96 -4.69
CA GLU A 46 -12.74 4.43 -4.22
C GLU A 46 -12.16 5.38 -3.17
N ILE A 47 -11.97 4.86 -1.96
CA ILE A 47 -11.49 5.64 -0.81
C ILE A 47 -10.45 4.84 -0.01
N ILE A 48 -9.64 5.55 0.77
CA ILE A 48 -8.73 4.90 1.71
C ILE A 48 -9.47 4.72 3.03
N VAL A 49 -9.47 3.48 3.54
CA VAL A 49 -10.06 3.13 4.84
C VAL A 49 -8.98 2.67 5.81
N THR A 50 -9.20 2.95 7.09
CA THR A 50 -8.35 2.42 8.16
C THR A 50 -8.85 1.03 8.56
N LEU A 51 -8.07 0.00 8.28
CA LEU A 51 -8.28 -1.35 8.79
C LEU A 51 -7.73 -1.43 10.21
N ARG A 52 -8.56 -1.87 11.17
CA ARG A 52 -8.19 -2.03 12.58
C ARG A 52 -8.44 -3.46 13.03
N GLY A 53 -7.36 -4.19 13.25
CA GLY A 53 -7.39 -5.54 13.83
C GLY A 53 -7.07 -5.50 15.32
N ARG A 54 -7.91 -6.15 16.14
CA ARG A 54 -7.76 -6.16 17.62
C ARG A 54 -6.35 -6.56 18.08
N ASP A 55 -5.76 -7.56 17.43
CA ASP A 55 -4.46 -8.11 17.85
C ASP A 55 -3.33 -7.91 16.80
N ILE A 56 -3.67 -7.40 15.60
CA ILE A 56 -2.76 -7.29 14.44
C ILE A 56 -2.28 -5.85 14.21
N GLY A 57 -3.02 -4.87 14.76
CA GLY A 57 -2.70 -3.44 14.62
C GLY A 57 -3.59 -2.75 13.59
N THR A 58 -3.09 -1.64 13.05
CA THR A 58 -3.81 -0.80 12.08
C THR A 58 -3.06 -0.71 10.76
N ALA A 59 -3.80 -0.70 9.64
CA ALA A 59 -3.28 -0.45 8.31
C ALA A 59 -4.22 0.45 7.52
N GLU A 60 -3.71 1.12 6.50
CA GLU A 60 -4.51 1.88 5.55
C GLU A 60 -4.54 1.11 4.23
N ILE A 61 -5.74 0.84 3.72
CA ILE A 61 -5.94 0.10 2.46
C ILE A 61 -6.98 0.82 1.61
N PRO A 62 -6.91 0.71 0.27
CA PRO A 62 -8.00 1.17 -0.58
C PRO A 62 -9.24 0.31 -0.33
N ALA A 63 -10.42 0.87 -0.54
CA ALA A 63 -11.69 0.17 -0.50
C ALA A 63 -12.69 0.82 -1.45
N LEU A 64 -13.61 0.01 -1.97
CA LEU A 64 -14.73 0.51 -2.77
C LEU A 64 -15.99 0.55 -1.90
N ILE A 65 -16.72 1.64 -1.99
CA ILE A 65 -18.04 1.78 -1.36
C ILE A 65 -19.11 1.80 -2.44
N ILE A 66 -20.12 0.94 -2.27
CA ILE A 66 -21.32 0.93 -3.10
C ILE A 66 -22.52 0.96 -2.16
N GLY A 67 -23.20 2.11 -2.12
CA GLY A 67 -24.28 2.34 -1.15
C GLY A 67 -23.75 2.30 0.28
N GLU A 68 -24.18 1.31 1.07
CA GLU A 68 -23.73 1.08 2.46
C GLU A 68 -22.78 -0.11 2.59
N GLU A 69 -22.39 -0.73 1.47
CA GLU A 69 -21.55 -1.92 1.46
C GLU A 69 -20.10 -1.55 1.14
N VAL A 70 -19.17 -2.18 1.86
CA VAL A 70 -17.74 -2.01 1.64
C VAL A 70 -17.17 -3.25 0.95
N TYR A 71 -16.31 -2.98 -0.01
CA TYR A 71 -15.54 -3.98 -0.72
C TYR A 71 -14.07 -3.76 -0.42
N LEU A 72 -13.39 -4.85 -0.06
CA LEU A 72 -12.00 -4.80 0.37
C LEU A 72 -11.11 -5.53 -0.63
N PRO A 73 -9.92 -5.00 -0.91
CA PRO A 73 -8.92 -5.64 -1.75
C PRO A 73 -8.46 -6.93 -1.06
N VAL A 74 -8.74 -8.07 -1.70
CA VAL A 74 -8.47 -9.40 -1.13
C VAL A 74 -6.97 -9.59 -0.93
N THR A 75 -6.17 -9.20 -1.92
CA THR A 75 -4.71 -9.31 -1.89
C THR A 75 -4.12 -8.54 -0.72
N ASP A 76 -4.46 -7.26 -0.57
CA ASP A 76 -3.93 -6.39 0.48
C ASP A 76 -4.38 -6.81 1.87
N LEU A 77 -5.67 -7.14 2.02
CA LEU A 77 -6.19 -7.67 3.27
C LEU A 77 -5.45 -8.96 3.66
N PHE A 78 -5.28 -9.90 2.73
CA PHE A 78 -4.62 -11.16 3.02
C PHE A 78 -3.13 -10.98 3.28
N ASN A 79 -2.45 -10.07 2.57
CA ASN A 79 -1.07 -9.70 2.85
C ASN A 79 -0.92 -9.11 4.26
N PHE A 80 -1.83 -8.23 4.68
CA PHE A 80 -1.84 -7.67 6.04
C PHE A 80 -2.01 -8.76 7.10
N LEU A 81 -2.85 -9.76 6.83
CA LEU A 81 -3.07 -10.92 7.70
C LEU A 81 -1.97 -11.99 7.56
N THR A 82 -0.97 -11.76 6.70
CA THR A 82 0.10 -12.72 6.38
C THR A 82 -0.44 -14.05 5.82
N ILE A 83 -1.60 -14.00 5.15
CA ILE A 83 -2.21 -15.13 4.44
C ILE A 83 -1.60 -15.22 3.05
N LYS A 84 -1.14 -16.42 2.68
CA LYS A 84 -0.55 -16.68 1.36
C LYS A 84 -1.61 -16.60 0.29
N ASN A 85 -1.43 -15.68 -0.63
CA ASN A 85 -2.30 -15.44 -1.77
C ASN A 85 -1.46 -15.23 -3.04
N THR A 86 -1.97 -15.70 -4.17
CA THR A 86 -1.36 -15.57 -5.49
C THR A 86 -2.43 -15.22 -6.51
N LEU A 87 -2.25 -14.07 -7.16
CA LEU A 87 -3.08 -13.66 -8.28
C LEU A 87 -2.65 -14.42 -9.55
N SER A 88 -3.62 -15.00 -10.27
CA SER A 88 -3.37 -15.63 -11.58
C SER A 88 -2.79 -14.65 -12.60
N ALA A 89 -1.94 -15.13 -13.50
CA ALA A 89 -1.34 -14.30 -14.57
C ALA A 89 -2.39 -13.64 -15.48
N SER A 90 -3.57 -14.26 -15.61
CA SER A 90 -4.71 -13.75 -16.37
C SER A 90 -5.60 -12.80 -15.57
N ALA A 91 -5.30 -12.55 -14.30
CA ALA A 91 -6.07 -11.72 -13.37
C ALA A 91 -7.57 -12.09 -13.30
N TYR A 92 -7.87 -13.39 -13.39
CA TYR A 92 -9.24 -13.92 -13.31
C TYR A 92 -9.53 -14.65 -12.01
N SER A 93 -8.50 -15.17 -11.35
CA SER A 93 -8.63 -15.86 -10.08
C SER A 93 -7.53 -15.49 -9.09
N ILE A 94 -7.87 -15.54 -7.81
CA ILE A 94 -6.93 -15.52 -6.69
C ILE A 94 -6.98 -16.87 -6.01
N SER A 95 -5.83 -17.49 -5.79
CA SER A 95 -5.71 -18.73 -5.04
C SER A 95 -4.70 -18.59 -3.92
N GLY A 96 -4.75 -19.48 -2.95
CA GLY A 96 -3.84 -19.43 -1.82
C GLY A 96 -4.17 -20.45 -0.76
N HIS A 97 -3.57 -20.31 0.42
CA HIS A 97 -3.88 -21.15 1.57
C HIS A 97 -3.88 -20.33 2.87
N LEU A 98 -4.77 -20.70 3.80
CA LEU A 98 -5.01 -19.90 5.01
C LEU A 98 -4.04 -20.21 6.15
N MET A 99 -3.96 -21.47 6.58
CA MET A 99 -3.11 -21.92 7.69
C MET A 99 -2.19 -23.06 7.27
N ASN A 100 -2.77 -24.11 6.68
CA ASN A 100 -2.05 -25.27 6.21
C ASN A 100 -2.01 -25.27 4.67
N PRO A 101 -1.01 -25.90 4.05
CA PRO A 101 -0.96 -26.09 2.59
C PRO A 101 -2.20 -26.78 2.02
N ASP A 102 -2.89 -27.60 2.83
CA ASP A 102 -4.11 -28.32 2.44
C ASP A 102 -5.37 -27.44 2.51
N ASP A 103 -5.32 -26.29 3.21
CA ASP A 103 -6.42 -25.34 3.34
C ASP A 103 -6.47 -24.39 2.14
N ILE A 104 -6.55 -24.95 0.92
CA ILE A 104 -6.53 -24.19 -0.32
C ILE A 104 -7.86 -23.46 -0.51
N TYR A 105 -7.78 -22.20 -0.90
CA TYR A 105 -8.92 -21.43 -1.37
C TYR A 105 -8.69 -20.93 -2.79
N THR A 106 -9.79 -20.77 -3.53
CA THR A 106 -9.80 -20.15 -4.86
C THR A 106 -11.00 -19.24 -4.99
N ILE A 107 -10.76 -17.99 -5.37
CA ILE A 107 -11.78 -17.00 -5.72
C ILE A 107 -11.70 -16.83 -7.23
N ASN A 108 -12.74 -17.22 -7.96
CA ASN A 108 -12.81 -17.11 -9.41
C ASN A 108 -13.88 -16.10 -9.84
N ARG A 109 -13.47 -15.07 -10.58
CA ARG A 109 -14.37 -14.04 -11.12
C ARG A 109 -15.13 -14.49 -12.36
N ILE A 110 -14.55 -15.36 -13.19
CA ILE A 110 -15.22 -15.86 -14.39
C ILE A 110 -16.41 -16.73 -13.97
N ASP A 111 -16.15 -17.67 -13.08
CA ASP A 111 -17.19 -18.59 -12.62
C ASP A 111 -18.09 -17.95 -11.56
N ASN A 112 -17.69 -16.82 -10.96
CA ASN A 112 -18.36 -16.18 -9.82
C ASN A 112 -18.56 -17.15 -8.64
N HIS A 113 -17.50 -17.84 -8.25
CA HIS A 113 -17.53 -18.76 -7.12
C HIS A 113 -16.30 -18.60 -6.24
N ILE A 114 -16.50 -18.85 -4.94
CA ILE A 114 -15.41 -19.07 -3.99
C ILE A 114 -15.42 -20.54 -3.59
N TYR A 115 -14.27 -21.18 -3.71
CA TYR A 115 -14.01 -22.53 -3.22
C TYR A 115 -13.13 -22.47 -1.98
N TYR A 116 -13.59 -23.06 -0.87
CA TYR A 116 -12.81 -23.17 0.36
C TYR A 116 -13.28 -24.35 1.22
N LYS A 117 -12.37 -25.24 1.65
CA LYS A 117 -12.66 -26.38 2.56
C LYS A 117 -13.94 -27.15 2.19
N ASP A 118 -14.04 -27.54 0.92
CA ASP A 118 -15.18 -28.27 0.31
C ASP A 118 -16.50 -27.49 0.20
N SER A 119 -16.51 -26.22 0.59
CA SER A 119 -17.65 -25.32 0.37
C SER A 119 -17.48 -24.56 -0.94
N LEU A 120 -18.47 -24.68 -1.81
CA LEU A 120 -18.63 -23.87 -3.02
C LEU A 120 -19.67 -22.79 -2.75
N VAL A 121 -19.23 -21.54 -2.67
CA VAL A 121 -20.09 -20.38 -2.39
C VAL A 121 -20.28 -19.57 -3.68
N PRO A 122 -21.50 -19.49 -4.22
CA PRO A 122 -21.77 -18.68 -5.39
C PRO A 122 -21.74 -17.18 -5.04
N LEU A 123 -21.11 -16.41 -5.92
CA LEU A 123 -21.06 -14.95 -5.89
C LEU A 123 -22.05 -14.40 -6.93
N ARG A 124 -22.66 -13.25 -6.62
CA ARG A 124 -23.45 -12.49 -7.58
C ARG A 124 -22.53 -11.61 -8.43
N LYS A 125 -23.05 -11.13 -9.56
CA LYS A 125 -22.33 -10.31 -10.55
C LYS A 125 -21.62 -9.07 -9.97
N ASN A 126 -22.07 -8.55 -8.82
CA ASN A 126 -21.52 -7.35 -8.18
C ASN A 126 -20.85 -7.62 -6.83
N ASP A 127 -20.68 -8.88 -6.43
CA ASP A 127 -20.04 -9.21 -5.14
C ASP A 127 -18.50 -9.22 -5.25
N ILE A 128 -18.01 -9.33 -6.49
CA ILE A 128 -16.60 -9.30 -6.86
C ILE A 128 -16.39 -8.23 -7.92
N ILE A 129 -15.50 -7.29 -7.64
CA ILE A 129 -15.18 -6.18 -8.53
C ILE A 129 -13.69 -6.24 -8.84
N PHE A 130 -13.36 -6.03 -10.11
CA PHE A 130 -11.96 -5.90 -10.51
C PHE A 130 -11.73 -4.46 -10.96
N SER A 131 -10.95 -3.73 -10.17
CA SER A 131 -10.57 -2.34 -10.42
C SER A 131 -9.10 -2.16 -10.11
N SER A 132 -8.40 -1.27 -10.80
CA SER A 132 -7.00 -0.93 -10.51
C SER A 132 -6.05 -2.14 -10.41
N ASN A 133 -6.31 -3.20 -11.18
CA ASN A 133 -5.58 -4.47 -11.16
C ASN A 133 -5.70 -5.29 -9.85
N GLU A 134 -6.73 -5.02 -9.05
CA GLU A 134 -7.00 -5.69 -7.78
C GLU A 134 -8.42 -6.25 -7.72
N PHE A 135 -8.57 -7.29 -6.90
CA PHE A 135 -9.85 -7.94 -6.64
C PHE A 135 -10.45 -7.38 -5.36
N TYR A 136 -11.58 -6.74 -5.51
CA TYR A 136 -12.39 -6.24 -4.43
C TYR A 136 -13.51 -7.24 -4.16
N LEU A 137 -13.56 -7.76 -2.95
CA LEU A 137 -14.61 -8.67 -2.51
C LEU A 137 -15.45 -7.98 -1.45
N ASN A 138 -16.76 -8.17 -1.54
CA ASN A 138 -17.69 -7.68 -0.52
C ASN A 138 -17.33 -8.26 0.86
N ALA A 139 -17.23 -7.39 1.86
CA ALA A 139 -16.81 -7.75 3.21
C ALA A 139 -17.65 -8.86 3.86
N LYS A 140 -18.91 -9.05 3.43
CA LYS A 140 -19.78 -10.13 3.90
C LYS A 140 -19.20 -11.52 3.61
N TYR A 141 -18.60 -11.72 2.43
CA TYR A 141 -18.02 -13.01 2.04
C TYR A 141 -16.71 -13.31 2.77
N LEU A 142 -15.96 -12.28 3.15
CA LEU A 142 -14.77 -12.45 3.99
C LEU A 142 -15.14 -13.08 5.35
N GLY A 143 -16.23 -12.61 5.95
CA GLY A 143 -16.77 -13.17 7.20
C GLY A 143 -17.35 -14.57 7.02
N GLN A 144 -18.17 -14.77 5.99
CA GLN A 144 -18.88 -16.04 5.78
C GLN A 144 -17.96 -17.19 5.35
N VAL A 145 -17.01 -16.94 4.45
CA VAL A 145 -16.15 -17.98 3.87
C VAL A 145 -14.91 -18.19 4.70
N PHE A 146 -14.22 -17.11 5.08
CA PHE A 146 -12.90 -17.19 5.72
C PHE A 146 -12.95 -17.02 7.25
N GLY A 147 -14.14 -16.74 7.82
CA GLY A 147 -14.28 -16.47 9.25
C GLY A 147 -13.67 -15.13 9.68
N LEU A 148 -13.50 -14.21 8.73
CA LEU A 148 -12.89 -12.89 8.89
C LEU A 148 -14.00 -11.83 8.99
N GLU A 149 -14.51 -11.59 10.19
CA GLU A 149 -15.60 -10.62 10.37
C GLU A 149 -15.10 -9.20 10.22
N CYS A 150 -15.60 -8.50 9.19
CA CYS A 150 -15.30 -7.10 8.91
C CYS A 150 -16.54 -6.25 9.18
N LYS A 151 -16.42 -5.26 10.07
CA LYS A 151 -17.47 -4.28 10.38
C LYS A 151 -17.03 -2.89 9.91
N PHE A 152 -17.77 -2.34 8.96
CA PHE A 152 -17.46 -1.02 8.41
C PHE A 152 -18.18 0.09 9.15
N HIS A 153 -17.44 1.14 9.49
CA HIS A 153 -17.93 2.36 10.10
C HIS A 153 -17.81 3.50 9.09
N PHE A 154 -18.88 3.77 8.35
CA PHE A 154 -18.91 4.78 7.28
C PHE A 154 -18.49 6.18 7.76
N ARG A 155 -18.86 6.59 8.98
CA ARG A 155 -18.50 7.92 9.52
C ARG A 155 -17.02 8.12 9.76
N SER A 156 -16.32 7.06 10.16
CA SER A 156 -14.89 7.14 10.49
C SER A 156 -14.02 6.49 9.42
N LEU A 157 -14.64 6.00 8.33
CA LEU A 157 -13.97 5.25 7.25
C LEU A 157 -13.09 4.13 7.81
N THR A 158 -13.57 3.46 8.87
CA THR A 158 -12.81 2.44 9.59
C THR A 158 -13.45 1.08 9.39
N VAL A 159 -12.63 0.07 9.11
CA VAL A 159 -13.06 -1.33 9.08
C VAL A 159 -12.49 -2.03 10.31
N ASP A 160 -13.37 -2.39 11.23
CA ASP A 160 -13.02 -3.21 12.39
C ASP A 160 -13.00 -4.68 11.99
N PHE A 161 -11.83 -5.29 12.17
CA PHE A 161 -11.56 -6.66 11.81
C PHE A 161 -11.47 -7.56 13.05
N SER A 162 -12.19 -8.67 13.01
CA SER A 162 -12.16 -9.71 14.03
C SER A 162 -12.07 -11.10 13.38
N SER A 163 -10.96 -11.80 13.61
CA SER A 163 -10.82 -13.20 13.20
C SER A 163 -11.27 -14.13 14.31
N LYS A 164 -12.09 -15.14 13.99
CA LYS A 164 -12.37 -16.27 14.90
C LYS A 164 -11.25 -17.31 14.90
N VAL A 165 -10.36 -17.23 13.92
CA VAL A 165 -9.23 -18.14 13.72
C VAL A 165 -7.97 -17.46 14.23
N GLU A 166 -7.24 -18.12 15.13
CA GLU A 166 -5.91 -17.65 15.54
C GLU A 166 -4.97 -17.72 14.32
N LEU A 167 -4.72 -16.57 13.70
CA LEU A 167 -3.81 -16.49 12.56
C LEU A 167 -2.39 -16.91 12.99
N PRO A 168 -1.65 -17.70 12.20
CA PRO A 168 -0.34 -18.25 12.58
C PRO A 168 0.66 -17.19 13.09
N PHE A 169 0.63 -15.99 12.51
CA PHE A 169 1.48 -14.87 12.88
C PHE A 169 1.23 -14.33 14.30
N MET A 170 0.01 -14.47 14.82
CA MET A 170 -0.31 -14.07 16.19
C MET A 170 0.47 -14.87 17.23
N ARG A 171 0.86 -16.11 16.91
CA ARG A 171 1.70 -16.92 17.80
C ARG A 171 3.11 -16.35 17.93
N GLU A 172 3.74 -15.98 16.82
CA GLU A 172 5.11 -15.43 16.84
C GLU A 172 5.16 -14.07 17.55
N LYS A 173 4.26 -13.15 17.22
CA LYS A 173 4.20 -11.84 17.88
C LYS A 173 3.88 -11.95 19.37
N ARG A 174 2.98 -12.86 19.76
CA ARG A 174 2.66 -13.14 21.17
C ARG A 174 3.83 -13.79 21.89
N LEU A 175 4.54 -14.72 21.26
CA LEU A 175 5.77 -15.32 21.81
C LEU A 175 6.85 -14.27 22.03
N ASP A 176 7.05 -13.35 21.09
CA ASP A 176 7.99 -12.24 21.24
C ASP A 176 7.60 -11.28 22.36
N GLN A 177 6.30 -11.00 22.53
CA GLN A 177 5.81 -10.18 23.63
C GLN A 177 5.96 -10.90 24.99
N MET A 178 5.65 -12.20 25.06
CA MET A 178 5.85 -13.01 26.27
C MET A 178 7.34 -13.10 26.63
N ARG A 179 8.22 -13.29 25.64
CA ARG A 179 9.67 -13.26 25.84
C ARG A 179 10.13 -11.90 26.39
N ARG A 180 9.70 -10.79 25.76
CA ARG A 180 10.03 -9.43 26.22
C ARG A 180 9.52 -9.16 27.64
N ASN A 181 8.32 -9.64 27.98
CA ASN A 181 7.76 -9.50 29.33
C ASN A 181 8.53 -10.34 30.35
N ILE A 182 8.91 -11.59 30.03
CA ILE A 182 9.74 -12.44 30.90
C ILE A 182 11.13 -11.82 31.10
N THR A 183 11.77 -11.31 30.04
CA THR A 183 13.06 -10.62 30.13
C THR A 183 12.97 -9.37 31.02
N ARG A 184 11.88 -8.60 30.90
CA ARG A 184 11.61 -7.44 31.76
C ARG A 184 11.39 -7.82 33.23
N LEU A 185 10.71 -8.94 33.49
CA LEU A 185 10.44 -9.46 34.83
C LEU A 185 11.65 -10.14 35.48
N LYS A 186 12.58 -10.69 34.69
CA LYS A 186 13.83 -11.30 35.16
C LYS A 186 14.98 -10.31 35.33
N GLY A 187 14.80 -9.03 34.97
CA GLY A 187 15.82 -7.99 35.12
C GLY A 187 17.05 -8.16 34.21
N GLU A 188 17.02 -9.10 33.27
CA GLU A 188 18.08 -9.31 32.29
C GLU A 188 17.92 -8.33 31.12
N THR A 189 18.25 -7.06 31.35
CA THR A 189 18.41 -6.11 30.25
C THR A 189 19.65 -6.53 29.46
N LYS A 190 19.46 -7.15 28.28
CA LYS A 190 20.54 -7.37 27.33
C LYS A 190 20.82 -6.02 26.64
N PRO A 191 21.92 -5.31 26.94
CA PRO A 191 22.20 -4.05 26.27
C PRO A 191 22.63 -4.32 24.83
N ASP A 192 22.07 -3.58 23.87
CA ASP A 192 22.35 -3.76 22.44
C ASP A 192 23.79 -3.37 22.05
N THR A 193 24.55 -2.73 22.93
CA THR A 193 25.95 -2.39 22.68
C THR A 193 26.72 -2.30 24.00
N ILE A 194 27.85 -3.01 24.07
CA ILE A 194 28.81 -2.86 25.18
C ILE A 194 29.85 -1.84 24.72
N ILE A 195 29.67 -0.58 25.12
CA ILE A 195 30.66 0.47 24.87
C ILE A 195 31.78 0.30 25.90
N LYS A 196 32.98 -0.09 25.46
CA LYS A 196 34.17 -0.13 26.32
C LYS A 196 34.58 1.31 26.64
N LYS A 197 34.70 1.65 27.93
CA LYS A 197 35.20 2.96 28.36
C LYS A 197 36.67 3.09 27.95
N GLN A 198 36.96 3.94 26.96
CA GLN A 198 38.33 4.37 26.67
C GLN A 198 38.77 5.31 27.79
N PHE A 199 39.84 4.94 28.50
CA PHE A 199 40.42 5.74 29.57
C PHE A 199 41.49 6.66 28.97
N ASP A 200 41.12 7.92 28.74
CA ASP A 200 42.08 8.96 28.41
C ASP A 200 42.58 9.63 29.70
N LEU A 201 43.90 9.69 29.85
CA LEU A 201 44.54 10.23 31.07
C LEU A 201 44.41 11.77 31.14
N LEU A 202 44.44 12.43 29.98
CA LEU A 202 44.21 13.85 29.80
C LEU A 202 43.56 14.07 28.44
N HIS A 203 42.36 14.63 28.40
CA HIS A 203 41.67 15.03 27.18
C HIS A 203 41.20 16.48 27.33
N LEU A 204 41.64 17.38 26.47
CA LEU A 204 41.16 18.77 26.45
C LEU A 204 40.01 18.82 25.44
N GLY A 205 38.78 18.98 25.93
CA GLY A 205 37.56 18.72 25.15
C GLY A 205 37.12 19.90 24.29
N GLY A 206 37.10 21.12 24.83
CA GLY A 206 36.63 22.27 24.07
C GLY A 206 36.62 23.58 24.83
N LEU A 207 36.59 24.68 24.08
CA LEU A 207 36.43 26.04 24.57
C LEU A 207 35.13 26.59 24.00
N ASP A 208 34.19 26.90 24.89
CA ASP A 208 32.91 27.52 24.56
C ASP A 208 32.95 28.99 24.93
N TRP A 209 32.53 29.87 24.02
CA TRP A 209 32.49 31.31 24.27
C TRP A 209 31.13 31.85 23.83
N ASN A 210 30.59 32.77 24.62
CA ASN A 210 29.32 33.44 24.36
C ASN A 210 29.48 34.94 24.63
N ILE A 211 29.24 35.76 23.62
CA ILE A 211 29.24 37.21 23.74
C ILE A 211 27.84 37.70 23.46
N SER A 212 27.27 38.45 24.40
CA SER A 212 25.94 39.05 24.27
C SER A 212 26.04 40.56 24.45
N ASN A 213 25.37 41.29 23.58
CA ASN A 213 25.32 42.74 23.61
C ASN A 213 23.86 43.17 23.79
N ALA A 214 23.57 43.87 24.88
CA ALA A 214 22.23 44.38 25.18
C ALA A 214 22.29 45.91 25.24
N THR A 215 21.49 46.56 24.38
CA THR A 215 21.31 48.01 24.37
C THR A 215 19.94 48.36 24.93
N TYR A 216 19.92 49.10 26.04
CA TYR A 216 18.69 49.61 26.62
C TYR A 216 18.81 51.11 26.86
N ARG A 217 17.94 51.90 26.22
CA ARG A 217 17.79 53.35 26.40
C ARG A 217 19.13 54.13 26.38
N GLY A 218 20.01 53.80 25.42
CA GLY A 218 21.29 54.48 25.22
C GLY A 218 22.47 53.95 26.04
N ASN A 219 22.26 53.02 26.97
CA ASN A 219 23.34 52.34 27.67
C ASN A 219 23.64 50.98 26.99
N ARG A 220 24.92 50.72 26.73
CA ARG A 220 25.40 49.50 26.04
C ARG A 220 26.10 48.62 27.06
N ASN A 221 25.48 47.49 27.40
CA ASN A 221 26.09 46.48 28.25
C ASN A 221 26.50 45.27 27.39
N MET A 222 27.79 44.93 27.46
CA MET A 222 28.35 43.74 26.81
C MET A 222 28.71 42.74 27.89
N LEU A 223 28.19 41.51 27.77
CA LEU A 223 28.48 40.40 28.68
C LEU A 223 29.18 39.29 27.89
N ALA A 224 30.34 38.85 28.36
CA ALA A 224 31.11 37.78 27.76
C ALA A 224 31.26 36.62 28.75
N LYS A 225 30.91 35.40 28.30
CA LYS A 225 31.07 34.16 29.04
C LYS A 225 32.02 33.25 28.30
N ILE A 226 33.01 32.71 29.00
CA ILE A 226 33.97 31.74 28.43
C ILE A 226 33.96 30.51 29.34
N GLY A 227 33.79 29.34 28.74
CA GLY A 227 33.83 28.04 29.40
C GLY A 227 34.90 27.15 28.76
N ILE A 228 35.58 26.37 29.58
CA ILE A 228 36.55 25.37 29.13
C ILE A 228 36.20 24.03 29.79
N GLY A 229 36.16 22.97 28.97
CA GLY A 229 35.95 21.59 29.41
C GLY A 229 37.19 20.72 29.19
N ALA A 230 37.58 19.96 30.22
CA ALA A 230 38.69 19.02 30.18
C ALA A 230 38.34 17.73 30.93
N VAL A 231 39.04 16.64 30.62
CA VAL A 231 38.96 15.36 31.30
C VAL A 231 40.34 15.01 31.83
N LEU A 232 40.45 14.77 33.13
CA LEU A 232 41.68 14.34 33.79
C LEU A 232 41.43 13.03 34.53
N ALA A 233 42.19 11.99 34.22
CA ALA A 233 42.05 10.65 34.81
C ALA A 233 40.60 10.10 34.78
N GLY A 234 39.84 10.45 33.73
CA GLY A 234 38.43 10.07 33.58
C GLY A 234 37.44 10.86 34.43
N ALA A 235 37.89 11.88 35.17
CA ALA A 235 37.03 12.88 35.81
C ALA A 235 36.88 14.11 34.90
N GLU A 236 35.67 14.64 34.80
CA GLU A 236 35.36 15.83 34.01
C GLU A 236 35.58 17.09 34.85
N LEU A 237 36.28 18.07 34.26
CA LEU A 237 36.57 19.37 34.84
C LEU A 237 35.99 20.45 33.92
N ASN A 238 35.09 21.26 34.48
CA ASN A 238 34.48 22.39 33.77
C ASN A 238 34.78 23.68 34.54
N ALA A 239 35.35 24.67 33.86
CA ALA A 239 35.59 26.00 34.42
C ALA A 239 34.87 27.04 33.57
N GLN A 240 34.18 27.98 34.22
CA GLN A 240 33.47 29.06 33.56
C GLN A 240 33.86 30.41 34.16
N LEU A 241 34.14 31.38 33.29
CA LEU A 241 34.39 32.77 33.63
C LEU A 241 33.32 33.65 33.01
N ASN A 242 32.89 34.66 33.76
CA ASN A 242 31.91 35.66 33.34
C ASN A 242 32.54 37.04 33.50
N VAL A 243 32.64 37.79 32.41
CA VAL A 243 33.26 39.13 32.33
C VAL A 243 32.26 40.13 31.76
#